data_AF-E8U4J9-F1
#
_entry.id   AF-E8U4J9-F1
#
_cell.length_a   1.000
_cell.length_b   1.000
_cell.length_c   1.000
_cell.angle_alpha   90.00
_cell.angle_beta   90.00
_cell.angle_gamma   90.00
#
_symmetry.space_group_name_H-M   'P 1'
#
loop_
_entity.id
_entity.type
_entity.pdbx_description
1 polymer ?
#
loop_
_entity_poly.entity_id
_entity_poly.type
_entity_poly.pdbx_seq_one_letter_code
_entity_poly.pdbx_strand_id
1 'polypeptide(L)'
;MERPPLDIVSLRMAHCRAERAASSGQYHLAVQQYRACLEAAERREDCRAVQFFALQLARCYTSMGLPDKAASFHALGCADENPIA
;
A
#
# COMPACT_ATOMS: atom_id res chain seq x y z
N MET A 1 1.84 3.68 26.47
CA MET A 1 2.68 3.07 25.41
C MET A 1 2.60 3.97 24.20
N GLU A 2 3.51 4.92 24.13
CA GLU A 2 3.59 5.90 23.06
C GLU A 2 4.26 5.19 21.87
N ARG A 3 3.46 4.80 20.87
CA ARG A 3 3.98 4.24 19.62
C ARG A 3 4.81 5.34 18.97
N PRO A 4 6.11 5.14 18.70
CA PRO A 4 6.95 6.20 18.14
C PRO A 4 6.32 6.69 16.83
N PRO A 5 6.39 8.01 16.55
CA PRO A 5 5.90 8.55 15.30
C PRO A 5 6.55 7.75 14.16
N LEU A 6 5.74 7.23 13.25
CA LEU A 6 6.19 6.41 12.12
C LEU A 6 7.18 7.21 11.27
N ASP A 7 8.46 7.17 11.60
CA ASP A 7 9.47 8.01 10.99
C ASP A 7 9.40 7.88 9.46
N ILE A 8 9.54 8.98 8.72
CA ILE A 8 9.44 8.94 7.24
C ILE A 8 10.46 7.96 6.65
N VAL A 9 11.57 7.77 7.37
CA VAL A 9 12.59 6.75 7.08
C VAL A 9 12.05 5.33 7.28
N SER A 10 11.29 5.06 8.34
CA SER A 10 10.64 3.76 8.56
C SER A 10 9.62 3.42 7.47
N LEU A 11 8.87 4.43 7.00
CA LEU A 11 7.93 4.27 5.89
C LEU A 11 8.65 3.91 4.59
N ARG A 12 9.74 4.64 4.27
CA ARG A 12 10.58 4.36 3.09
C ARG A 12 11.26 3.00 3.16
N MET A 13 11.79 2.63 4.32
CA MET A 13 12.40 1.31 4.53
C MET A 13 11.37 0.18 4.38
N ALA A 14 10.16 0.37 4.90
CA ALA A 14 9.07 -0.59 4.71
C ALA A 14 8.67 -0.71 3.24
N HIS A 15 8.62 0.40 2.51
CA HIS A 15 8.38 0.42 1.06
C HIS A 15 9.45 -0.35 0.28
N CYS A 16 10.74 -0.04 0.48
CA CYS A 16 11.85 -0.76 -0.18
C CYS A 16 11.82 -2.27 0.12
N ARG A 17 11.47 -2.67 1.34
CA ARG A 17 11.32 -4.10 1.70
C ARG A 17 10.15 -4.74 0.97
N ALA A 18 9.03 -4.05 0.87
CA ALA A 18 7.84 -4.55 0.19
C ALA A 18 8.09 -4.72 -1.32
N GLU A 19 8.77 -3.76 -1.96
CA GLU A 19 9.15 -3.85 -3.38
C GLU A 19 10.12 -5.01 -3.66
N ARG A 20 11.10 -5.22 -2.77
CA ARG A 20 12.01 -6.37 -2.87
C ARG A 20 11.26 -7.69 -2.71
N ALA A 21 10.37 -7.80 -1.73
CA ALA A 21 9.56 -8.99 -1.52
C ALA A 21 8.66 -9.29 -2.72
N ALA A 22 8.03 -8.27 -3.32
CA ALA A 22 7.24 -8.42 -4.54
C ALA A 22 8.11 -8.88 -5.72
N SER A 23 9.29 -8.28 -5.91
CA SER A 23 10.25 -8.67 -6.95
C SER A 23 10.81 -10.09 -6.76
N SER A 24 10.91 -10.57 -5.52
CA SER A 24 11.33 -11.94 -5.19
C SER A 24 10.18 -12.96 -5.19
N GLY A 25 8.97 -12.57 -5.61
CA GLY A 25 7.80 -13.46 -5.64
C GLY A 25 7.19 -13.78 -4.26
N GLN A 26 7.69 -13.16 -3.20
CA GLN A 26 7.18 -13.30 -1.83
C GLN A 26 6.00 -12.33 -1.60
N TYR A 27 4.96 -12.46 -2.43
CA TYR A 27 3.85 -11.52 -2.44
C TYR A 27 3.10 -11.45 -1.10
N HIS A 28 3.05 -12.54 -0.31
CA HIS A 28 2.42 -12.53 1.01
C HIS A 28 3.09 -11.56 1.98
N LEU A 29 4.43 -11.52 1.97
CA LEU A 29 5.20 -10.59 2.79
C LEU A 29 5.04 -9.15 2.29
N ALA A 30 5.04 -8.96 0.96
CA ALA A 30 4.81 -7.66 0.34
C ALA A 30 3.43 -7.09 0.75
N VAL A 31 2.38 -7.89 0.67
CA VAL A 31 1.01 -7.51 1.06
C VAL A 31 0.95 -7.15 2.55
N GLN A 32 1.55 -7.95 3.43
CA GLN A 32 1.56 -7.65 4.87
C GLN A 32 2.23 -6.31 5.15
N GLN A 33 3.36 -6.03 4.49
CA GLN A 33 4.11 -4.79 4.69
C GLN A 33 3.38 -3.58 4.09
N TYR A 34 2.81 -3.70 2.89
CA TYR A 34 2.02 -2.62 2.29
C TYR A 34 0.75 -2.31 3.07
N ARG A 35 0.09 -3.30 3.69
CA ARG A 35 -1.05 -3.05 4.59
C ARG A 35 -0.66 -2.26 5.84
N ALA A 36 0.50 -2.56 6.42
CA ALA A 36 1.01 -1.79 7.56
C ALA A 36 1.35 -0.34 7.16
N CYS A 37 1.90 -0.12 5.96
CA CYS A 37 2.14 1.21 5.43
C CYS A 37 0.83 1.97 5.12
N LEU A 38 -0.18 1.28 4.57
CA LEU A 38 -1.49 1.85 4.31
C LEU A 38 -2.15 2.32 5.61
N GLU A 39 -2.20 1.47 6.64
CA GLU A 39 -2.76 1.84 7.95
C GLU A 39 -2.02 3.03 8.57
N ALA A 40 -0.70 3.08 8.41
CA ALA A 40 0.10 4.21 8.88
C ALA A 40 -0.19 5.50 8.10
N ALA A 41 -0.42 5.41 6.79
CA ALA A 41 -0.80 6.54 5.95
C ALA A 41 -2.22 7.04 6.28
N GLU A 42 -3.17 6.13 6.51
CA GLU A 42 -4.54 6.46 6.94
C GLU A 42 -4.54 7.18 8.29
N ARG A 43 -3.77 6.68 9.28
CA ARG A 43 -3.61 7.36 10.59
C ARG A 43 -2.99 8.75 10.49
N ARG A 44 -2.26 9.02 9.42
CA ARG A 44 -1.62 10.31 9.14
C ARG A 44 -2.47 11.21 8.27
N GLU A 45 -3.63 10.73 7.82
CA GLU A 45 -4.51 11.43 6.89
C GLU A 45 -3.76 11.84 5.59
N ASP A 46 -2.72 11.07 5.23
CA ASP A 46 -1.89 11.32 4.06
C ASP A 46 -2.52 10.64 2.85
N CYS A 47 -3.48 11.33 2.23
CA CYS A 47 -4.24 10.82 1.09
C CYS A 47 -3.34 10.30 -0.05
N ARG A 48 -2.21 10.96 -0.31
CA ARG A 48 -1.29 10.55 -1.38
C ARG A 48 -0.58 9.24 -1.03
N ALA A 49 -0.13 9.10 0.21
CA ALA A 49 0.47 7.85 0.67
C ALA A 49 -0.55 6.70 0.69
N VAL A 50 -1.80 6.97 1.11
CA VAL A 50 -2.90 5.99 1.05
C VAL A 50 -3.11 5.50 -0.37
N GLN A 51 -3.27 6.42 -1.33
CA GLN A 51 -3.46 6.08 -2.75
C GLN A 51 -2.30 5.23 -3.28
N PHE A 52 -1.07 5.66 -3.01
CA PHE A 52 0.13 4.96 -3.45
C PHE A 52 0.20 3.52 -2.91
N PHE A 53 -0.02 3.33 -1.60
CA PHE A 53 0.03 1.99 -1.01
C PHE A 53 -1.15 1.11 -1.44
N ALA A 54 -2.33 1.70 -1.67
CA ALA A 54 -3.48 0.98 -2.21
C ALA A 54 -3.19 0.46 -3.64
N LEU A 55 -2.58 1.27 -4.51
CA LEU A 55 -2.18 0.83 -5.85
C LEU A 55 -1.11 -0.28 -5.82
N GLN A 56 -0.14 -0.19 -4.90
CA GLN A 56 0.87 -1.26 -4.74
C GLN A 56 0.24 -2.58 -4.25
N LEU A 57 -0.74 -2.50 -3.34
CA LEU A 57 -1.51 -3.66 -2.92
C LEU A 57 -2.30 -4.28 -4.06
N ALA A 58 -2.95 -3.46 -4.88
CA ALA A 58 -3.68 -3.92 -6.06
C ALA A 58 -2.76 -4.71 -7.00
N ARG A 59 -1.56 -4.18 -7.31
CA ARG A 59 -0.56 -4.88 -8.12
C ARG A 59 -0.14 -6.22 -7.52
N CYS A 60 0.11 -6.27 -6.21
CA CYS A 60 0.47 -7.52 -5.54
C CYS A 60 -0.65 -8.56 -5.62
N TYR A 61 -1.91 -8.17 -5.41
CA TYR A 61 -3.05 -9.07 -5.51
C TYR A 61 -3.31 -9.54 -6.95
N THR A 62 -3.11 -8.69 -7.96
CA THR A 62 -3.16 -9.10 -9.35
C THR A 62 -2.09 -10.16 -9.66
N SER A 63 -0.85 -9.96 -9.22
CA SER A 63 0.24 -10.94 -9.41
C SER A 63 0.02 -12.25 -8.66
N MET A 64 -0.77 -12.25 -7.58
CA MET A 64 -1.20 -13.47 -6.88
C MET A 64 -2.37 -14.21 -7.57
N GLY A 65 -2.97 -13.64 -8.63
CA GLY A 65 -4.17 -14.19 -9.25
C GLY A 65 -5.46 -13.89 -8.48
N LEU A 66 -5.49 -12.81 -7.70
CA LEU A 66 -6.65 -12.35 -6.92
C LEU A 66 -7.19 -11.00 -7.46
N PRO A 67 -7.70 -10.96 -8.72
CA PRO A 67 -8.06 -9.70 -9.39
C PRO A 67 -9.24 -8.97 -8.73
N ASP A 68 -10.17 -9.70 -8.12
CA ASP A 68 -11.34 -9.12 -7.42
C ASP A 68 -10.91 -8.27 -6.21
N LYS A 69 -9.97 -8.79 -5.41
CA LYS A 69 -9.32 -8.04 -4.32
C LYS A 69 -8.49 -6.89 -4.87
N ALA A 70 -7.76 -7.11 -5.96
CA ALA A 70 -6.98 -6.06 -6.58
C ALA A 70 -7.85 -4.88 -7.02
N ALA A 71 -9.02 -5.13 -7.61
CA ALA A 71 -9.96 -4.09 -8.03
C ALA A 71 -10.44 -3.22 -6.86
N SER A 72 -10.70 -3.81 -5.69
CA SER A 72 -11.10 -3.07 -4.49
C SER A 72 -10.00 -2.08 -4.04
N PHE A 73 -8.74 -2.53 -4.00
CA PHE A 73 -7.61 -1.66 -3.65
C PHE A 73 -7.26 -0.67 -4.77
N HIS A 74 -7.47 -1.04 -6.03
CA HIS A 74 -7.28 -0.16 -7.17
C HIS A 74 -8.31 0.99 -7.14
N ALA A 75 -9.57 0.68 -6.83
CA ALA A 75 -10.62 1.68 -6.64
C ALA A 75 -10.26 2.63 -5.48
N LEU A 76 -9.77 2.12 -4.35
CA LEU A 76 -9.29 2.95 -3.24
C LEU A 76 -8.12 3.86 -3.66
N GLY A 77 -7.20 3.35 -4.49
CA GLY A 77 -6.06 4.10 -5.00
C GLY A 77 -6.41 5.16 -6.06
N CYS A 78 -7.48 4.93 -6.82
CA CYS A 78 -7.97 5.85 -7.85
C CYS A 78 -9.12 6.76 -7.39
N ALA A 79 -9.70 6.56 -6.20
CA ALA A 79 -10.90 7.28 -5.75
C ALA A 79 -10.70 8.81 -5.58
N ASP A 80 -9.46 9.30 -5.60
CA ASP A 80 -9.14 10.74 -5.58
C ASP A 80 -8.87 11.32 -6.97
N GLU A 81 -8.78 10.47 -8.00
CA GLU A 81 -8.89 10.93 -9.38
C GLU A 81 -10.38 11.17 -9.64
N ASN A 82 -10.87 12.31 -9.17
CA ASN A 82 -12.16 12.86 -9.53
C ASN A 82 -12.07 13.29 -11.01
N PRO A 83 -12.62 12.55 -12.01
CA PRO A 83 -12.90 13.17 -13.28
C PRO A 83 -14.01 14.17 -12.98
N ILE A 84 -13.62 15.43 -12.87
CA ILE A 84 -14.54 16.56 -12.83
C ILE A 84 -15.46 16.39 -14.04
N ALA A 85 -16.74 16.15 -13.78
CA ALA A 85 -17.81 16.09 -14.77
C ALA A 85 -17.96 17.43 -15.51
#